data_AF-A0A7C0XN71-F1
#
_entry.id   AF-A0A7C0XN71-F1
#
_cell.length_a   1.000
_cell.length_b   1.000
_cell.length_c   1.000
_cell.angle_alpha   90.00
_cell.angle_beta   90.00
_cell.angle_gamma   90.00
#
_symmetry.space_group_name_H-M   'P 1'
#
loop_
_entity.id
_entity.type
_entity.pdbx_description
1 polymer ?
#
loop_
_entity_poly.entity_id
_entity_poly.type
_entity_poly.pdbx_seq_one_letter_code
_entity_poly.pdbx_strand_id
1 'polypeptide(L)'
;MEEATKVLEGAYEKVSESPFPLDLKVLELDDEEQREWITAIADACESQKAVTTALITCLVKKITEPSQDVRLHRKEFEGGYSARVFDTKYVTPFLKKRFPRIAMKESGWLSRSIEQPHPFTLDFPGKIRDARVKCCFLEILNDIEENDADAERYLLALFTLLLQKFTEIRSILEGVIFPKKMQIDSIIECLRSHFFHKYGSAGASKLPVLAVYSLYQLMMEDITRYRNKRLKSLRSYESPDLHAKAIGDVEVVDETGEYFEVVEIKHNIPISESIINDSYKKFRKTAVSRYYLLTTAEPYIREEEGEGEETRVENLKQRIKNEHGCEVIVNGIIPSIKYYLRLVKTPSQFMETYTNNLKEDKEVKEEHLRVWLGVIEKI
;
A
#
# COMPACT_ATOMS: atom_id res chain seq x y z
N MET A 1 -29.98 -0.81 -14.35
CA MET A 1 -28.57 -0.87 -14.83
C MET A 1 -27.71 0.28 -14.29
N GLU A 2 -28.19 1.53 -14.29
CA GLU A 2 -27.57 2.64 -13.53
C GLU A 2 -27.72 2.47 -12.00
N GLU A 3 -28.70 1.68 -11.58
CA GLU A 3 -29.15 1.57 -10.20
C GLU A 3 -28.08 1.02 -9.25
N ALA A 4 -27.34 -0.04 -9.62
CA ALA A 4 -26.26 -0.56 -8.78
C ALA A 4 -25.12 0.47 -8.58
N THR A 5 -24.77 1.22 -9.63
CA THR A 5 -23.79 2.31 -9.53
C THR A 5 -24.31 3.45 -8.66
N LYS A 6 -25.61 3.80 -8.78
CA LYS A 6 -26.26 4.80 -7.94
C LYS A 6 -26.29 4.38 -6.47
N VAL A 7 -26.59 3.11 -6.17
CA VAL A 7 -26.54 2.56 -4.80
C VAL A 7 -25.12 2.66 -4.24
N LEU A 8 -24.11 2.23 -4.99
CA LEU A 8 -22.71 2.27 -4.54
C LEU A 8 -22.20 3.69 -4.30
N GLU A 9 -22.36 4.59 -5.27
CA GLU A 9 -21.89 5.98 -5.14
C GLU A 9 -22.72 6.75 -4.11
N GLY A 10 -24.03 6.56 -4.06
CA GLY A 10 -24.91 7.20 -3.08
C GLY A 10 -24.60 6.75 -1.64
N ALA A 11 -24.37 5.45 -1.43
CA ALA A 11 -23.94 4.95 -0.12
C ALA A 11 -22.58 5.54 0.29
N TYR A 12 -21.63 5.61 -0.64
CA TYR A 12 -20.32 6.24 -0.40
C TYR A 12 -20.43 7.72 -0.05
N GLU A 13 -21.19 8.50 -0.83
CA GLU A 13 -21.39 9.93 -0.61
C GLU A 13 -22.01 10.19 0.76
N LYS A 14 -23.08 9.47 1.10
CA LYS A 14 -23.78 9.55 2.40
C LYS A 14 -22.83 9.36 3.60
N VAL A 15 -21.92 8.38 3.53
CA VAL A 15 -20.97 8.15 4.63
C VAL A 15 -19.77 9.10 4.58
N SER A 16 -19.39 9.62 3.41
CA SER A 16 -18.24 10.51 3.26
C SER A 16 -18.48 11.93 3.76
N GLU A 17 -19.75 12.37 3.79
CA GLU A 17 -20.17 13.67 4.32
C GLU A 17 -20.36 13.66 5.84
N SER A 18 -20.31 12.49 6.47
CA SER A 18 -20.53 12.33 7.90
C SER A 18 -19.23 12.60 8.69
N PRO A 19 -19.30 13.25 9.87
CA PRO A 19 -18.12 13.45 10.71
C PRO A 19 -17.59 12.11 11.23
N PHE A 20 -16.26 11.94 11.22
CA PHE A 20 -15.59 10.77 11.79
C PHE A 20 -15.11 11.04 13.23
N PRO A 21 -15.19 10.06 14.15
CA PRO A 21 -15.78 8.73 13.98
C PRO A 21 -17.32 8.79 13.96
N LEU A 22 -17.92 8.05 13.03
CA LEU A 22 -19.37 7.84 12.98
C LEU A 22 -19.69 6.57 13.77
N ASP A 23 -20.49 6.70 14.83
CA ASP A 23 -21.00 5.57 15.60
C ASP A 23 -21.94 4.73 14.73
N LEU A 24 -21.70 3.41 14.65
CA LEU A 24 -22.52 2.49 13.87
C LEU A 24 -23.98 2.44 14.36
N LYS A 25 -24.24 2.80 15.62
CA LYS A 25 -25.61 2.97 16.14
C LYS A 25 -26.38 4.06 15.41
N VAL A 26 -25.70 5.07 14.86
CA VAL A 26 -26.31 6.12 14.03
C VAL A 26 -26.81 5.56 12.69
N LEU A 27 -26.34 4.38 12.27
CA LEU A 27 -26.80 3.66 11.09
C LEU A 27 -27.91 2.63 11.40
N GLU A 28 -28.50 2.70 12.60
CA GLU A 28 -29.59 1.81 13.06
C GLU A 28 -29.19 0.32 13.03
N LEU A 29 -27.89 0.04 13.19
CA LEU A 29 -27.31 -1.27 13.47
C LEU A 29 -27.15 -1.41 14.99
N ASP A 30 -28.29 -1.49 15.68
CA ASP A 30 -28.36 -1.50 17.14
C ASP A 30 -28.05 -2.86 17.77
N ASP A 31 -28.09 -3.93 16.98
CA ASP A 31 -27.68 -5.27 17.40
C ASP A 31 -26.15 -5.40 17.51
N GLU A 32 -25.69 -6.03 18.60
CA GLU A 32 -24.26 -6.18 18.87
C GLU A 32 -23.57 -7.20 17.98
N GLU A 33 -24.27 -8.28 17.62
CA GLU A 33 -23.74 -9.32 16.74
C GLU A 33 -23.58 -8.78 15.31
N GLN A 34 -24.59 -8.07 14.80
CA GLN A 34 -24.52 -7.43 13.48
C GLN A 34 -23.32 -6.48 13.35
N ARG A 35 -23.06 -5.67 14.41
CA ARG A 35 -21.88 -4.79 14.47
C ARG A 35 -20.58 -5.58 14.52
N GLU A 36 -20.53 -6.65 15.31
CA GLU A 36 -19.34 -7.51 15.36
C GLU A 36 -19.04 -8.11 14.00
N TRP A 37 -20.05 -8.66 13.32
CA TRP A 37 -19.86 -9.33 12.04
C TRP A 37 -19.31 -8.37 11.00
N ILE A 38 -19.91 -7.18 10.84
CA ILE A 38 -19.47 -6.23 9.82
C ILE A 38 -18.09 -5.64 10.15
N THR A 39 -17.78 -5.45 11.44
CA THR A 39 -16.45 -5.03 11.91
C THR A 39 -15.38 -6.06 11.57
N ALA A 40 -15.67 -7.35 11.77
CA ALA A 40 -14.73 -8.42 11.41
C ALA A 40 -14.41 -8.44 9.90
N ILE A 41 -15.38 -8.15 9.04
CA ILE A 41 -15.14 -8.03 7.59
C ILE A 41 -14.29 -6.80 7.26
N ALA A 42 -14.60 -5.65 7.85
CA ALA A 42 -13.83 -4.42 7.66
C ALA A 42 -12.39 -4.56 8.17
N ASP A 43 -12.19 -5.25 9.28
CA ASP A 43 -10.86 -5.48 9.83
C ASP A 43 -9.99 -6.33 8.93
N ALA A 44 -10.56 -7.37 8.35
CA ALA A 44 -9.87 -8.29 7.47
C ALA A 44 -9.75 -7.84 6.00
N CYS A 45 -10.35 -6.70 5.63
CA CYS A 45 -10.61 -6.32 4.23
C CYS A 45 -9.37 -6.32 3.31
N GLU A 46 -8.22 -5.84 3.77
CA GLU A 46 -6.98 -5.84 2.97
C GLU A 46 -6.40 -7.23 2.77
N SER A 47 -6.65 -8.14 3.73
CA SER A 47 -6.12 -9.51 3.74
C SER A 47 -7.08 -10.54 3.14
N GLN A 48 -8.37 -10.21 3.06
CA GLN A 48 -9.48 -11.04 2.57
C GLN A 48 -10.32 -10.30 1.52
N LYS A 49 -9.66 -9.56 0.61
CA LYS A 49 -10.29 -8.70 -0.41
C LYS A 49 -11.44 -9.35 -1.18
N ALA A 50 -11.31 -10.64 -1.48
CA ALA A 50 -12.34 -11.41 -2.18
C ALA A 50 -13.64 -11.53 -1.38
N VAL A 51 -13.56 -11.77 -0.06
CA VAL A 51 -14.72 -11.85 0.83
C VAL A 51 -15.41 -10.51 0.91
N THR A 52 -14.66 -9.43 1.14
CA THR A 52 -15.22 -8.06 1.19
C THR A 52 -15.88 -7.68 -0.13
N THR A 53 -15.25 -7.99 -1.27
CA THR A 53 -15.84 -7.75 -2.61
C THR A 53 -17.11 -8.56 -2.83
N ALA A 54 -17.12 -9.84 -2.44
CA ALA A 54 -18.29 -10.70 -2.54
C ALA A 54 -19.44 -10.20 -1.67
N LEU A 55 -19.17 -9.78 -0.43
CA LEU A 55 -20.18 -9.21 0.46
C LEU A 55 -20.81 -7.95 -0.16
N ILE A 56 -20.00 -6.99 -0.62
CA ILE A 56 -20.51 -5.77 -1.28
C ILE A 56 -21.36 -6.13 -2.50
N THR A 57 -20.95 -7.14 -3.28
CA THR A 57 -21.73 -7.63 -4.42
C THR A 57 -23.10 -8.14 -3.99
N CYS A 58 -23.16 -8.98 -2.94
CA CYS A 58 -24.40 -9.50 -2.40
C CYS A 58 -25.30 -8.38 -1.84
N LEU A 59 -24.76 -7.48 -1.02
CA LEU A 59 -25.52 -6.35 -0.45
C LEU A 59 -26.14 -5.48 -1.54
N VAL A 60 -25.34 -5.05 -2.52
CA VAL A 60 -25.84 -4.21 -3.62
C VAL A 60 -26.86 -4.96 -4.46
N LYS A 61 -26.66 -6.27 -4.70
CA LYS A 61 -27.65 -7.08 -5.42
C LYS A 61 -28.98 -7.10 -4.68
N LYS A 62 -28.98 -7.33 -3.37
CA LYS A 62 -30.19 -7.36 -2.54
C LYS A 62 -30.92 -6.01 -2.57
N ILE A 63 -30.19 -4.90 -2.44
CA ILE A 63 -30.77 -3.54 -2.50
C ILE A 63 -31.44 -3.30 -3.86
N THR A 64 -30.78 -3.69 -4.96
CA THR A 64 -31.32 -3.46 -6.31
C THR A 64 -32.41 -4.44 -6.74
N GLU A 65 -32.47 -5.62 -6.11
CA GLU A 65 -33.47 -6.65 -6.39
C GLU A 65 -33.84 -7.38 -5.09
N PRO A 66 -34.76 -6.81 -4.29
CA PRO A 66 -35.07 -7.30 -2.94
C PRO A 66 -35.54 -8.76 -2.87
N SER A 67 -36.17 -9.25 -3.93
CA SER A 67 -36.63 -10.64 -4.03
C SER A 67 -35.53 -11.65 -4.32
N GLN A 68 -34.32 -11.22 -4.68
CA GLN A 68 -33.20 -12.12 -4.93
C GLN A 68 -32.63 -12.64 -3.61
N ASP A 69 -32.59 -13.96 -3.43
CA ASP A 69 -31.71 -14.58 -2.43
C ASP A 69 -30.26 -14.45 -2.90
N VAL A 70 -29.47 -13.63 -2.22
CA VAL A 70 -28.11 -13.31 -2.65
C VAL A 70 -27.08 -14.38 -2.32
N ARG A 71 -27.45 -15.41 -1.53
CA ARG A 71 -26.63 -16.60 -1.29
C ARG A 71 -26.52 -17.46 -2.55
N LEU A 72 -27.52 -17.40 -3.43
CA LEU A 72 -27.59 -18.10 -4.72
C LEU A 72 -26.79 -17.37 -5.82
N HIS A 73 -25.50 -17.21 -5.58
CA HIS A 73 -24.60 -16.34 -6.35
C HIS A 73 -24.16 -16.84 -7.75
N ARG A 74 -24.72 -17.99 -8.20
CA ARG A 74 -24.41 -18.65 -9.47
C ARG A 74 -25.67 -18.84 -10.31
N LYS A 75 -25.59 -18.61 -11.63
CA LYS A 75 -26.72 -18.78 -12.55
C LYS A 75 -27.20 -20.24 -12.65
N GLU A 76 -26.34 -21.17 -12.27
CA GLU A 76 -26.62 -22.61 -12.28
C GLU A 76 -27.54 -23.04 -11.13
N PHE A 77 -27.68 -22.23 -10.08
CA PHE A 77 -28.68 -22.46 -9.04
C PHE A 77 -30.07 -22.08 -9.54
N GLU A 78 -31.08 -22.83 -9.13
CA GLU A 78 -32.47 -22.43 -9.30
C GLU A 78 -32.72 -21.11 -8.55
N GLY A 79 -33.19 -20.07 -9.25
CA GLY A 79 -33.31 -18.72 -8.70
C GLY A 79 -31.99 -17.96 -8.54
N GLY A 80 -30.86 -18.50 -9.02
CA GLY A 80 -29.55 -17.89 -8.87
C GLY A 80 -29.22 -16.80 -9.89
N TYR A 81 -28.24 -15.96 -9.56
CA TYR A 81 -27.77 -14.86 -10.42
C TYR A 81 -26.27 -14.97 -10.70
N SER A 82 -25.75 -14.14 -11.61
CA SER A 82 -24.31 -14.14 -11.92
C SER A 82 -23.57 -13.10 -11.10
N ALA A 83 -23.14 -13.46 -9.90
CA ALA A 83 -22.48 -12.52 -9.02
C ALA A 83 -21.14 -12.02 -9.60
N ARG A 84 -20.37 -12.88 -10.28
CA ARG A 84 -19.15 -12.47 -10.99
C ARG A 84 -19.40 -11.42 -12.08
N VAL A 85 -20.43 -11.60 -12.90
CA VAL A 85 -20.77 -10.64 -13.96
C VAL A 85 -21.26 -9.33 -13.34
N PHE A 86 -22.01 -9.39 -12.24
CA PHE A 86 -22.44 -8.21 -11.50
C PHE A 86 -21.25 -7.45 -10.90
N ASP A 87 -20.34 -8.14 -10.21
CA ASP A 87 -19.13 -7.54 -9.62
C ASP A 87 -18.24 -6.87 -10.66
N THR A 88 -17.84 -7.62 -11.69
CA THR A 88 -16.96 -7.11 -12.75
C THR A 88 -17.53 -5.88 -13.45
N LYS A 89 -18.87 -5.78 -13.53
CA LYS A 89 -19.55 -4.65 -14.14
C LYS A 89 -19.67 -3.44 -13.21
N TYR A 90 -19.91 -3.62 -11.92
CA TYR A 90 -20.26 -2.52 -11.00
C TYR A 90 -19.35 -2.39 -9.79
N VAL A 91 -19.14 -3.47 -9.03
CA VAL A 91 -18.48 -3.43 -7.72
C VAL A 91 -16.97 -3.26 -7.83
N THR A 92 -16.28 -4.13 -8.57
CA THR A 92 -14.82 -4.00 -8.73
C THR A 92 -14.41 -2.64 -9.36
N PRO A 93 -15.08 -2.12 -10.41
CA PRO A 93 -14.82 -0.77 -10.91
C PRO A 93 -14.99 0.32 -9.85
N PHE A 94 -16.06 0.25 -9.05
CA PHE A 94 -16.29 1.18 -7.94
C PHE A 94 -15.18 1.10 -6.88
N LEU A 95 -14.79 -0.11 -6.46
CA LEU A 95 -13.71 -0.32 -5.51
C LEU A 95 -12.38 0.25 -6.01
N LYS A 96 -12.03 0.06 -7.29
CA LYS A 96 -10.81 0.65 -7.87
C LYS A 96 -10.80 2.18 -7.77
N LYS A 97 -11.97 2.82 -7.87
CA LYS A 97 -12.13 4.27 -7.80
C LYS A 97 -12.13 4.80 -6.36
N ARG A 98 -12.90 4.17 -5.46
CA ARG A 98 -13.19 4.70 -4.11
C ARG A 98 -12.39 4.01 -3.00
N PHE A 99 -12.11 2.71 -3.13
CA PHE A 99 -11.39 1.90 -2.14
C PHE A 99 -10.27 1.06 -2.79
N PRO A 100 -9.29 1.70 -3.48
CA PRO A 100 -8.31 0.99 -4.30
C PRO A 100 -7.47 -0.03 -3.50
N ARG A 101 -7.30 0.18 -2.19
CA ARG A 101 -6.56 -0.73 -1.29
C ARG A 101 -7.15 -2.14 -1.24
N ILE A 102 -8.48 -2.26 -1.33
CA ILE A 102 -9.18 -3.56 -1.26
C ILE A 102 -9.67 -4.02 -2.64
N ALA A 103 -9.46 -3.23 -3.69
CA ALA A 103 -9.88 -3.57 -5.03
C ALA A 103 -9.08 -4.77 -5.58
N MET A 104 -9.80 -5.71 -6.19
CA MET A 104 -9.21 -6.83 -6.91
C MET A 104 -8.76 -6.37 -8.31
N LYS A 105 -7.72 -7.02 -8.85
CA LYS A 105 -7.23 -6.71 -10.22
C LYS A 105 -8.34 -6.93 -11.26
N GLU A 106 -9.07 -8.03 -11.13
CA GLU A 106 -10.16 -8.41 -12.05
C GLU A 106 -11.50 -8.54 -11.34
N SER A 107 -11.59 -9.39 -10.30
CA SER A 107 -12.83 -9.65 -9.55
C SER A 107 -12.54 -10.39 -8.24
N GLY A 108 -13.38 -10.18 -7.22
CA GLY A 108 -13.37 -10.99 -6.00
C GLY A 108 -13.81 -12.44 -6.22
N TRP A 109 -14.64 -12.66 -7.24
CA TRP A 109 -15.30 -13.93 -7.55
C TRP A 109 -14.43 -14.91 -8.36
N LEU A 110 -13.15 -14.60 -8.57
CA LEU A 110 -12.14 -15.52 -9.12
C LEU A 110 -11.39 -16.30 -8.04
N SER A 111 -11.71 -16.04 -6.77
CA SER A 111 -11.06 -16.71 -5.65
C SER A 111 -11.70 -18.07 -5.42
N ARG A 112 -10.88 -19.14 -5.39
CA ARG A 112 -11.32 -20.54 -5.20
C ARG A 112 -12.22 -20.79 -3.99
N SER A 113 -12.11 -19.95 -2.95
CA SER A 113 -12.92 -20.07 -1.73
C SER A 113 -14.32 -19.49 -1.89
N ILE A 114 -14.53 -18.58 -2.85
CA ILE A 114 -15.79 -17.87 -3.09
C ILE A 114 -16.54 -18.46 -4.29
N GLU A 115 -15.85 -18.88 -5.35
CA GLU A 115 -16.48 -19.35 -6.60
C GLU A 115 -17.14 -20.75 -6.54
N GLN A 116 -17.16 -21.38 -5.36
CA GLN A 116 -17.59 -22.77 -5.22
C GLN A 116 -19.06 -22.97 -5.62
N PRO A 117 -19.44 -24.14 -6.18
CA PRO A 117 -20.81 -24.45 -6.59
C PRO A 117 -21.74 -24.75 -5.39
N HIS A 118 -21.64 -23.99 -4.30
CA HIS A 118 -22.48 -24.13 -3.12
C HIS A 118 -23.05 -22.77 -2.72
N PRO A 119 -24.35 -22.67 -2.37
CA PRO A 119 -24.91 -21.45 -1.80
C PRO A 119 -24.15 -20.96 -0.56
N PHE A 120 -24.16 -19.65 -0.31
CA PHE A 120 -23.56 -19.06 0.90
C PHE A 120 -24.48 -19.19 2.13
N THR A 121 -24.91 -20.40 2.43
CA THR A 121 -25.58 -20.78 3.68
C THR A 121 -24.55 -20.98 4.80
N LEU A 122 -24.99 -21.09 6.06
CA LEU A 122 -24.11 -21.24 7.22
C LEU A 122 -23.20 -22.50 7.15
N ASP A 123 -23.59 -23.51 6.38
CA ASP A 123 -22.83 -24.75 6.14
C ASP A 123 -21.92 -24.69 4.90
N PHE A 124 -21.77 -23.52 4.26
CA PHE A 124 -20.96 -23.35 3.05
C PHE A 124 -19.55 -23.96 3.20
N PRO A 125 -19.12 -24.89 2.32
CA PRO A 125 -17.87 -25.65 2.52
C PRO A 125 -16.61 -24.87 2.13
N GLY A 126 -16.74 -23.71 1.50
CA GLY A 126 -15.59 -22.94 1.00
C GLY A 126 -14.57 -22.59 2.09
N LYS A 127 -13.29 -22.79 1.77
CA LYS A 127 -12.18 -22.56 2.70
C LYS A 127 -11.72 -21.09 2.66
N ILE A 128 -12.48 -20.21 3.31
CA ILE A 128 -12.01 -18.86 3.63
C ILE A 128 -10.96 -18.98 4.73
N ARG A 129 -9.80 -18.33 4.55
CA ARG A 129 -8.60 -18.55 5.40
C ARG A 129 -8.84 -18.25 6.89
N ASP A 130 -9.68 -17.26 7.18
CA ASP A 130 -10.01 -16.83 8.54
C ASP A 130 -11.42 -17.33 8.86
N ALA A 131 -11.52 -18.20 9.87
CA ALA A 131 -12.77 -18.83 10.27
C ALA A 131 -13.78 -17.84 10.85
N ARG A 132 -13.30 -16.80 11.57
CA ARG A 132 -14.17 -15.75 12.12
C ARG A 132 -14.76 -14.94 10.97
N VAL A 133 -13.93 -14.51 10.03
CA VAL A 133 -14.37 -13.77 8.83
C VAL A 133 -15.36 -14.57 8.01
N LYS A 134 -15.15 -15.89 7.87
CA LYS A 134 -16.11 -16.79 7.21
C LYS A 134 -17.45 -16.79 7.92
N CYS A 135 -17.44 -17.00 9.23
CA CYS A 135 -18.65 -17.02 10.06
C CYS A 135 -19.44 -15.73 9.88
N CYS A 136 -18.80 -14.59 10.16
CA CYS A 136 -19.41 -13.26 10.02
C CYS A 136 -19.95 -12.99 8.61
N PHE A 137 -19.23 -13.40 7.56
CA PHE A 137 -19.70 -13.25 6.18
C PHE A 137 -21.00 -14.03 5.92
N LEU A 138 -21.08 -15.27 6.39
CA LEU A 138 -22.26 -16.11 6.20
C LEU A 138 -23.43 -15.66 7.09
N GLU A 139 -23.16 -15.24 8.33
CA GLU A 139 -24.19 -14.72 9.24
C GLU A 139 -24.83 -13.44 8.69
N ILE A 140 -24.06 -12.50 8.13
CA ILE A 140 -24.63 -11.30 7.49
C ILE A 140 -25.59 -11.67 6.35
N LEU A 141 -25.22 -12.63 5.50
CA LEU A 141 -26.09 -13.06 4.40
C LEU A 141 -27.31 -13.84 4.91
N ASN A 142 -27.16 -14.62 5.98
CA ASN A 142 -28.27 -15.32 6.60
C ASN A 142 -29.26 -14.35 7.25
N ASP A 143 -28.77 -13.34 7.95
CA ASP A 143 -29.58 -12.33 8.62
C ASP A 143 -30.44 -11.52 7.62
N ILE A 144 -29.87 -11.20 6.45
CA ILE A 144 -30.59 -10.52 5.37
C ILE A 144 -31.68 -11.41 4.74
N GLU A 145 -31.45 -12.71 4.62
CA GLU A 145 -32.35 -13.61 3.87
C GLU A 145 -33.38 -14.32 4.77
N GLU A 146 -33.07 -14.56 6.04
CA GLU A 146 -33.94 -15.28 6.98
C GLU A 146 -34.56 -14.37 8.06
N ASN A 147 -33.90 -13.26 8.42
CA ASN A 147 -34.35 -12.35 9.47
C ASN A 147 -34.74 -10.95 8.96
N ASP A 148 -34.83 -10.78 7.63
CA ASP A 148 -35.20 -9.52 6.96
C ASP A 148 -34.33 -8.31 7.34
N ALA A 149 -33.05 -8.53 7.68
CA ALA A 149 -32.12 -7.45 7.98
C ALA A 149 -31.87 -6.55 6.76
N ASP A 150 -31.75 -5.24 6.99
CA ASP A 150 -31.58 -4.25 5.93
C ASP A 150 -30.16 -4.28 5.34
N ALA A 151 -30.06 -4.74 4.10
CA ALA A 151 -28.80 -4.78 3.35
C ALA A 151 -28.16 -3.39 3.13
N GLU A 152 -28.95 -2.32 3.05
CA GLU A 152 -28.43 -0.95 2.93
C GLU A 152 -27.67 -0.55 4.20
N ARG A 153 -28.19 -0.91 5.39
CA ARG A 153 -27.51 -0.61 6.67
C ARG A 153 -26.16 -1.31 6.75
N TYR A 154 -26.08 -2.58 6.37
CA TYR A 154 -24.79 -3.29 6.30
C TYR A 154 -23.82 -2.65 5.30
N LEU A 155 -24.31 -2.21 4.12
CA LEU A 155 -23.47 -1.56 3.12
C LEU A 155 -22.91 -0.23 3.64
N LEU A 156 -23.76 0.60 4.24
CA LEU A 156 -23.37 1.87 4.85
C LEU A 156 -22.37 1.65 5.99
N ALA A 157 -22.64 0.70 6.89
CA ALA A 157 -21.72 0.39 7.99
C ALA A 157 -20.36 -0.08 7.48
N LEU A 158 -20.32 -0.96 6.48
CA LEU A 158 -19.07 -1.38 5.87
C LEU A 158 -18.30 -0.21 5.27
N PHE A 159 -18.97 0.66 4.51
CA PHE A 159 -18.30 1.83 3.91
C PHE A 159 -17.83 2.83 4.95
N THR A 160 -18.60 3.06 6.02
CA THR A 160 -18.18 3.87 7.17
C THR A 160 -16.92 3.32 7.80
N LEU A 161 -16.88 2.01 8.12
CA LEU A 161 -15.71 1.37 8.72
C LEU A 161 -14.49 1.41 7.80
N LEU A 162 -14.69 1.16 6.49
CA LEU A 162 -13.61 1.23 5.51
C LEU A 162 -13.06 2.66 5.37
N LEU A 163 -13.92 3.67 5.34
CA LEU A 163 -13.48 5.07 5.28
C LEU A 163 -12.73 5.44 6.56
N GLN A 164 -13.29 5.16 7.74
CA GLN A 164 -12.61 5.38 9.02
C GLN A 164 -11.22 4.75 9.03
N LYS A 165 -11.15 3.46 8.70
CA LYS A 165 -9.90 2.71 8.65
C LYS A 165 -8.85 3.35 7.74
N PHE A 166 -9.26 3.85 6.57
CA PHE A 166 -8.33 4.40 5.58
C PHE A 166 -8.06 5.90 5.75
N THR A 167 -8.86 6.66 6.50
CA THR A 167 -8.68 8.11 6.70
C THR A 167 -8.19 8.48 8.09
N GLU A 168 -8.59 7.77 9.16
CA GLU A 168 -8.35 8.15 10.55
C GLU A 168 -6.86 8.40 10.81
N ILE A 169 -6.02 7.40 10.56
CA ILE A 169 -4.58 7.53 10.83
C ILE A 169 -3.92 8.63 9.99
N ARG A 170 -4.42 8.87 8.77
CA ARG A 170 -3.88 9.92 7.89
C ARG A 170 -4.23 11.30 8.41
N SER A 171 -5.46 11.49 8.87
CA SER A 171 -5.91 12.74 9.48
C SER A 171 -5.17 13.04 10.78
N ILE A 172 -4.93 12.03 11.64
CA ILE A 172 -4.10 12.20 12.84
C ILE A 172 -2.69 12.67 12.43
N LEU A 173 -2.07 12.01 11.44
CA LEU A 173 -0.74 12.37 10.95
C LEU A 173 -0.68 13.74 10.25
N GLU A 174 -1.79 14.27 9.71
CA GLU A 174 -1.88 15.65 9.20
C GLU A 174 -1.84 16.68 10.31
N GLY A 175 -2.35 16.36 11.50
CA GLY A 175 -2.33 17.22 12.67
C GLY A 175 -1.01 17.21 13.45
N VAL A 176 -0.06 16.33 13.11
CA VAL A 176 1.22 16.23 13.83
C VAL A 176 2.10 17.43 13.53
N ILE A 177 2.52 18.13 14.58
CA ILE A 177 3.44 19.26 14.50
C ILE A 177 4.83 18.78 14.92
N PHE A 178 5.80 18.85 14.00
CA PHE A 178 7.18 18.49 14.31
C PHE A 178 7.94 19.66 14.98
N PRO A 179 8.89 19.37 15.88
CA PRO A 179 9.78 20.39 16.44
C PRO A 179 10.55 21.16 15.35
N LYS A 180 10.59 22.50 15.47
CA LYS A 180 11.33 23.36 14.51
C LYS A 180 12.81 23.00 14.38
N LYS A 181 13.42 22.48 15.45
CA LYS A 181 14.79 21.99 15.47
C LYS A 181 14.80 20.57 16.02
N MET A 182 15.51 19.69 15.34
CA MET A 182 15.68 18.30 15.74
C MET A 182 17.13 17.90 15.51
N GLN A 183 17.69 17.10 16.42
CA GLN A 183 19.03 16.54 16.20
C GLN A 183 18.95 15.47 15.12
N ILE A 184 19.95 15.41 14.25
CA ILE A 184 20.00 14.40 13.17
C ILE A 184 19.92 12.98 13.74
N ASP A 185 20.56 12.73 14.89
CA ASP A 185 20.53 11.41 15.53
C ASP A 185 19.11 11.02 15.99
N SER A 186 18.29 11.98 16.44
CA SER A 186 16.88 11.71 16.77
C SER A 186 16.07 11.31 15.54
N ILE A 187 16.31 11.95 14.38
CA ILE A 187 15.67 11.58 13.10
C ILE A 187 16.06 10.15 12.71
N ILE A 188 17.36 9.83 12.81
CA ILE A 188 17.87 8.50 12.49
C ILE A 188 17.28 7.43 13.41
N GLU A 189 17.09 7.71 14.69
CA GLU A 189 16.51 6.77 15.65
C GLU A 189 15.03 6.51 15.36
N CYS A 190 14.31 7.52 14.89
CA CYS A 190 12.94 7.36 14.41
C CYS A 190 12.89 6.44 13.18
N LEU A 191 13.76 6.68 12.19
CA LEU A 191 13.83 5.84 10.98
C LEU A 191 14.25 4.41 11.30
N ARG A 192 15.21 4.21 12.21
CA ARG A 192 15.59 2.87 12.68
C ARG A 192 14.41 2.15 13.33
N SER A 193 13.70 2.83 14.24
CA SER A 193 12.52 2.27 14.89
C SER A 193 11.43 1.90 13.88
N HIS A 194 11.28 2.68 12.82
CA HIS A 194 10.26 2.46 11.80
C HIS A 194 10.63 1.36 10.79
N PHE A 195 11.86 1.37 10.26
CA PHE A 195 12.29 0.41 9.23
C PHE A 195 12.45 -1.00 9.76
N PHE A 196 12.92 -1.15 11.00
CA PHE A 196 13.24 -2.45 11.59
C PHE A 196 12.14 -2.97 12.54
N HIS A 197 10.98 -2.32 12.57
CA HIS A 197 9.80 -2.87 13.24
C HIS A 197 9.36 -4.17 12.55
N LYS A 198 8.88 -5.13 13.35
CA LYS A 198 8.39 -6.41 12.83
C LYS A 198 6.94 -6.29 12.39
N TYR A 199 6.74 -5.95 11.12
CA TYR A 199 5.40 -5.84 10.53
C TYR A 199 4.76 -7.20 10.27
N GLY A 200 3.46 -7.31 10.54
CA GLY A 200 2.64 -8.44 10.13
C GLY A 200 2.21 -8.36 8.65
N SER A 201 2.27 -7.16 8.06
CA SER A 201 1.87 -6.92 6.69
C SER A 201 3.06 -6.68 5.73
N ALA A 202 2.88 -7.08 4.47
CA ALA A 202 3.84 -6.75 3.40
C ALA A 202 3.82 -5.24 3.09
N GLY A 203 4.95 -4.69 2.62
CA GLY A 203 5.10 -3.28 2.21
C GLY A 203 6.23 -2.54 2.91
N ALA A 204 6.77 -3.10 4.00
CA ALA A 204 7.83 -2.47 4.81
C ALA A 204 9.11 -2.12 4.03
N SER A 205 9.41 -2.84 2.94
CA SER A 205 10.51 -2.52 2.01
C SER A 205 10.39 -1.14 1.34
N LYS A 206 9.19 -0.55 1.35
CA LYS A 206 8.93 0.78 0.78
C LYS A 206 9.38 1.90 1.72
N LEU A 207 9.45 1.66 3.03
CA LEU A 207 9.76 2.69 4.02
C LEU A 207 11.15 3.34 3.78
N PRO A 208 12.22 2.57 3.55
CA PRO A 208 13.53 3.16 3.24
C PRO A 208 13.55 3.91 1.89
N VAL A 209 12.75 3.46 0.91
CA VAL A 209 12.58 4.15 -0.38
C VAL A 209 11.99 5.55 -0.18
N LEU A 210 10.89 5.63 0.56
CA LEU A 210 10.21 6.89 0.84
C LEU A 210 11.09 7.84 1.64
N ALA A 211 11.89 7.34 2.58
CA ALA A 211 12.84 8.17 3.32
C ALA A 211 13.92 8.75 2.41
N VAL A 212 14.54 7.95 1.55
CA VAL A 212 15.53 8.46 0.59
C VAL A 212 14.88 9.46 -0.37
N TYR A 213 13.69 9.16 -0.89
CA TYR A 213 12.97 10.08 -1.76
C TYR A 213 12.66 11.43 -1.09
N SER A 214 12.17 11.40 0.15
CA SER A 214 11.88 12.61 0.96
C SER A 214 13.12 13.46 1.14
N LEU A 215 14.27 12.81 1.34
CA LEU A 215 15.54 13.50 1.49
C LEU A 215 16.01 14.11 0.17
N TYR A 216 15.83 13.41 -0.95
CA TYR A 216 16.08 13.99 -2.27
C TYR A 216 15.20 15.21 -2.50
N GLN A 217 13.91 15.20 -2.14
CA GLN A 217 13.06 16.40 -2.28
C GLN A 217 13.68 17.63 -1.60
N LEU A 218 14.19 17.48 -0.37
CA LEU A 218 14.87 18.57 0.35
C LEU A 218 16.20 18.94 -0.30
N MET A 219 17.02 17.95 -0.65
CA MET A 219 18.34 18.19 -1.25
C MET A 219 18.25 18.91 -2.60
N MET A 220 17.21 18.65 -3.40
CA MET A 220 16.98 19.30 -4.68
C MET A 220 16.83 20.83 -4.54
N GLU A 221 16.30 21.30 -3.40
CA GLU A 221 16.12 22.73 -3.10
C GLU A 221 17.38 23.37 -2.51
N ASP A 222 18.13 22.60 -1.72
CA ASP A 222 19.19 23.15 -0.88
C ASP A 222 20.60 23.06 -1.48
N ILE A 223 20.82 22.11 -2.40
CA ILE A 223 22.17 21.76 -2.86
C ILE A 223 22.36 22.15 -4.33
N THR A 224 23.34 23.01 -4.60
CA THR A 224 23.68 23.52 -5.95
C THR A 224 23.91 22.42 -6.99
N ARG A 225 24.38 21.24 -6.57
CA ARG A 225 24.56 20.06 -7.44
C ARG A 225 23.30 19.68 -8.21
N TYR A 226 22.13 19.88 -7.61
CA TYR A 226 20.83 19.54 -8.19
C TYR A 226 20.16 20.69 -8.93
N ARG A 227 20.85 21.82 -9.11
CA ARG A 227 20.33 22.93 -9.92
C ARG A 227 20.05 22.46 -11.36
N ASN A 228 18.89 22.86 -11.88
CA ASN A 228 18.39 22.45 -13.20
C ASN A 228 18.27 20.91 -13.36
N LYS A 229 18.07 20.20 -12.24
CA LYS A 229 17.73 18.78 -12.24
C LYS A 229 16.31 18.61 -11.74
N ARG A 230 15.70 17.47 -12.03
CA ARG A 230 14.33 17.15 -11.63
C ARG A 230 14.27 15.77 -11.02
N LEU A 231 13.71 15.70 -9.82
CA LEU A 231 13.31 14.44 -9.19
C LEU A 231 12.04 13.92 -9.87
N LYS A 232 12.07 12.70 -10.39
CA LYS A 232 10.87 12.03 -10.92
C LYS A 232 9.95 11.63 -9.77
N SER A 233 8.65 11.72 -9.97
CA SER A 233 7.65 11.28 -8.99
C SER A 233 7.82 9.80 -8.63
N LEU A 234 7.61 9.46 -7.36
CA LEU A 234 7.51 8.07 -6.92
C LEU A 234 6.47 7.32 -7.76
N ARG A 235 6.84 6.13 -8.24
CA ARG A 235 5.93 5.28 -8.99
C ARG A 235 4.98 4.54 -8.04
N SER A 236 3.71 4.45 -8.43
CA SER A 236 2.84 3.39 -7.94
C SER A 236 3.07 2.13 -8.78
N TYR A 237 2.99 0.94 -8.19
CA TYR A 237 3.16 -0.33 -8.89
C TYR A 237 2.13 -0.57 -10.02
N GLU A 238 1.12 0.29 -10.15
CA GLU A 238 -0.07 0.08 -10.98
C GLU A 238 0.03 0.61 -12.42
N SER A 239 1.14 1.21 -12.84
CA SER A 239 1.30 1.72 -14.22
C SER A 239 2.37 0.93 -15.01
N PRO A 240 1.96 -0.08 -15.83
CA PRO A 240 2.87 -0.90 -16.63
C PRO A 240 3.78 -0.09 -17.56
N ASP A 241 3.25 1.00 -18.14
CA ASP A 241 3.98 1.84 -19.10
C ASP A 241 5.12 2.65 -18.44
N LEU A 242 4.96 3.00 -17.16
CA LEU A 242 6.00 3.68 -16.36
C LEU A 242 7.11 2.71 -15.90
N HIS A 243 6.80 1.42 -15.74
CA HIS A 243 7.76 0.37 -15.39
C HIS A 243 8.68 0.00 -16.54
N ALA A 244 8.18 0.01 -17.78
CA ALA A 244 8.96 -0.33 -18.96
C ALA A 244 10.18 0.59 -19.22
N LYS A 245 10.24 1.77 -18.57
CA LYS A 245 11.34 2.75 -18.69
C LYS A 245 12.05 3.04 -17.37
N ALA A 246 11.68 2.36 -16.30
CA ALA A 246 12.25 2.50 -14.96
C ALA A 246 13.63 1.86 -14.86
N ILE A 247 14.59 2.55 -14.26
CA ILE A 247 15.91 1.95 -13.98
C ILE A 247 16.30 1.97 -12.50
N GLY A 248 15.51 2.61 -11.62
CA GLY A 248 15.63 2.49 -10.16
C GLY A 248 14.39 2.99 -9.40
N ASP A 249 14.53 3.05 -8.07
CA ASP A 249 13.47 3.44 -7.12
C ASP A 249 13.32 4.96 -7.00
N VAL A 250 14.45 5.68 -6.93
CA VAL A 250 14.52 7.15 -6.93
C VAL A 250 15.35 7.59 -8.12
N GLU A 251 14.82 8.52 -8.92
CA GLU A 251 15.43 8.92 -10.18
C GLU A 251 15.49 10.44 -10.30
N VAL A 252 16.69 10.97 -10.50
CA VAL A 252 16.96 12.37 -10.81
C VAL A 252 17.41 12.46 -12.26
N VAL A 253 16.72 13.29 -13.04
CA VAL A 253 17.07 13.59 -14.43
C VAL A 253 17.56 15.01 -14.59
N ASP A 254 18.31 15.26 -15.65
CA ASP A 254 18.71 16.60 -16.02
C ASP A 254 17.67 17.34 -16.89
N GLU A 255 18.04 18.54 -17.34
CA GLU A 255 17.22 19.40 -18.18
C GLU A 255 16.93 18.80 -19.57
N THR A 256 17.78 17.89 -20.04
CA THR A 256 17.57 17.15 -21.30
C THR A 256 16.69 15.92 -21.10
N GLY A 257 16.47 15.51 -19.86
CA GLY A 257 15.71 14.33 -19.49
C GLY A 257 16.56 13.07 -19.34
N GLU A 258 17.89 13.18 -19.49
CA GLU A 258 18.83 12.08 -19.23
C GLU A 258 18.99 11.83 -17.73
N TYR A 259 19.33 10.59 -17.35
CA TYR A 259 19.47 10.23 -15.94
C TYR A 259 20.77 10.79 -15.37
N PHE A 260 20.64 11.62 -14.34
CA PHE A 260 21.77 12.14 -13.60
C PHE A 260 22.16 11.18 -12.47
N GLU A 261 21.21 10.89 -11.57
CA GLU A 261 21.40 10.01 -10.42
C GLU A 261 20.21 9.07 -10.29
N VAL A 262 20.50 7.80 -10.04
CA VAL A 262 19.50 6.77 -9.80
C VAL A 262 19.85 6.04 -8.52
N VAL A 263 18.85 5.77 -7.68
CA VAL A 263 19.00 5.02 -6.45
C VAL A 263 18.11 3.78 -6.50
N GLU A 264 18.70 2.63 -6.25
CA GLU A 264 18.03 1.34 -6.04
C GLU A 264 18.27 0.91 -4.59
N ILE A 265 17.21 0.49 -3.92
CA ILE A 265 17.20 0.24 -2.48
C ILE A 265 16.86 -1.21 -2.20
N LYS A 266 17.67 -1.85 -1.36
CA LYS A 266 17.44 -3.20 -0.85
C LYS A 266 17.14 -3.15 0.65
N HIS A 267 16.03 -3.76 1.06
CA HIS A 267 15.66 -3.83 2.47
C HIS A 267 16.11 -5.18 3.06
N ASN A 268 16.96 -5.13 4.08
CA ASN A 268 17.51 -6.28 4.82
C ASN A 268 18.28 -7.30 3.96
N ILE A 269 18.83 -6.85 2.82
CA ILE A 269 19.61 -7.67 1.91
C ILE A 269 20.93 -6.94 1.63
N PRO A 270 22.09 -7.48 2.07
CA PRO A 270 23.39 -6.96 1.68
C PRO A 270 23.55 -6.97 0.15
N ILE A 271 24.25 -5.98 -0.37
CA ILE A 271 24.54 -5.86 -1.80
C ILE A 271 25.60 -6.88 -2.18
N SER A 272 25.34 -7.60 -3.28
CA SER A 272 26.23 -8.59 -3.87
C SER A 272 26.57 -8.25 -5.31
N GLU A 273 27.59 -8.88 -5.87
CA GLU A 273 27.97 -8.82 -7.29
C GLU A 273 26.77 -9.16 -8.17
N SER A 274 25.98 -10.18 -7.80
CA SER A 274 24.76 -10.54 -8.52
C SER A 274 23.74 -9.40 -8.54
N ILE A 275 23.53 -8.72 -7.40
CA ILE A 275 22.60 -7.58 -7.31
C ILE A 275 23.08 -6.42 -8.19
N ILE A 276 24.39 -6.15 -8.23
CA ILE A 276 24.96 -5.12 -9.09
C ILE A 276 24.77 -5.49 -10.57
N ASN A 277 25.05 -6.75 -10.96
CA ASN A 277 24.84 -7.22 -12.33
C ASN A 277 23.36 -7.13 -12.75
N ASP A 278 22.43 -7.51 -11.88
CA ASP A 278 20.99 -7.41 -12.18
C ASP A 278 20.53 -5.97 -12.31
N SER A 279 21.07 -5.07 -11.50
CA SER A 279 20.82 -3.62 -11.62
C SER A 279 21.41 -3.08 -12.92
N TYR A 280 22.64 -3.46 -13.27
CA TYR A 280 23.30 -3.05 -14.52
C TYR A 280 22.51 -3.47 -15.75
N LYS A 281 21.91 -4.66 -15.78
CA LYS A 281 21.04 -5.10 -16.88
C LYS A 281 19.89 -4.11 -17.15
N LYS A 282 19.37 -3.43 -16.13
CA LYS A 282 18.28 -2.44 -16.26
C LYS A 282 18.73 -1.17 -16.99
N PHE A 283 19.96 -0.71 -16.75
CA PHE A 283 20.44 0.58 -17.27
C PHE A 283 21.59 0.48 -18.28
N ARG A 284 22.06 -0.71 -18.65
CA ARG A 284 23.20 -0.91 -19.58
C ARG A 284 23.09 -0.16 -20.91
N LYS A 285 21.86 0.13 -21.37
CA LYS A 285 21.58 0.85 -22.63
C LYS A 285 21.10 2.29 -22.41
N THR A 286 21.16 2.78 -21.17
CA THR A 286 20.57 4.05 -20.75
C THR A 286 21.67 4.89 -20.13
N ALA A 287 21.91 6.08 -20.70
CA ALA A 287 22.88 7.01 -20.13
C ALA A 287 22.49 7.37 -18.69
N VAL A 288 23.41 7.13 -17.75
CA VAL A 288 23.28 7.48 -16.33
C VAL A 288 24.66 7.83 -15.77
N SER A 289 24.75 8.94 -15.05
CA SER A 289 26.04 9.36 -14.47
C SER A 289 26.40 8.57 -13.22
N ARG A 290 25.42 8.35 -12.34
CA ARG A 290 25.62 7.66 -11.06
C ARG A 290 24.47 6.75 -10.69
N TYR A 291 24.82 5.56 -10.20
CA TYR A 291 23.86 4.56 -9.76
C TYR A 291 24.19 4.11 -8.33
N TYR A 292 23.32 4.48 -7.39
CA TYR A 292 23.44 4.13 -5.99
C TYR A 292 22.69 2.83 -5.70
N LEU A 293 23.37 1.88 -5.07
CA LEU A 293 22.80 0.66 -4.51
C LEU A 293 22.89 0.77 -2.99
N LEU A 294 21.77 1.14 -2.37
CA LEU A 294 21.71 1.36 -0.93
C LEU A 294 20.98 0.21 -0.25
N THR A 295 21.44 -0.18 0.94
CA THR A 295 20.77 -1.23 1.72
C THR A 295 20.56 -0.86 3.18
N THR A 296 19.49 -1.38 3.79
CA THR A 296 19.33 -1.34 5.26
C THR A 296 20.10 -2.45 5.99
N ALA A 297 20.72 -3.39 5.27
CA ALA A 297 21.52 -4.43 5.90
C ALA A 297 22.85 -3.89 6.43
N GLU A 298 23.28 -4.43 7.57
CA GLU A 298 24.60 -4.23 8.15
C GLU A 298 25.24 -5.61 8.40
N PRO A 299 26.44 -5.90 7.86
CA PRO A 299 27.20 -5.07 6.91
C PRO A 299 26.48 -4.91 5.55
N TYR A 300 26.78 -3.83 4.83
CA TYR A 300 26.11 -3.50 3.56
C TYR A 300 26.56 -4.37 2.38
N ILE A 301 27.79 -4.92 2.45
CA ILE A 301 28.29 -6.01 1.60
C ILE A 301 28.61 -7.16 2.55
N ARG A 302 28.35 -8.40 2.13
CA ARG A 302 28.66 -9.57 2.97
C ARG A 302 30.17 -9.72 3.12
N GLU A 303 30.61 -10.00 4.34
CA GLU A 303 31.99 -10.43 4.59
C GLU A 303 32.13 -11.91 4.20
N GLU A 304 33.21 -12.24 3.49
CA GLU A 304 33.54 -13.61 3.09
C GLU A 304 35.04 -13.87 3.26
N GLU A 305 35.42 -15.11 3.57
CA GLU A 305 36.82 -15.53 3.66
C GLU A 305 37.43 -15.72 2.25
N GLY A 306 38.61 -15.14 1.98
CA GLY A 306 39.34 -15.27 0.69
C GLY A 306 39.28 -14.02 -0.20
N GLU A 307 39.30 -14.17 -1.53
CA GLU A 307 38.90 -13.07 -2.46
C GLU A 307 37.40 -12.82 -2.27
N GLY A 308 37.08 -12.04 -1.24
CA GLY A 308 35.72 -11.86 -0.75
C GLY A 308 34.81 -11.08 -1.70
N GLU A 309 33.53 -11.07 -1.36
CA GLU A 309 32.46 -10.37 -2.07
C GLU A 309 32.79 -8.90 -2.35
N GLU A 310 33.46 -8.23 -1.41
CA GLU A 310 33.88 -6.82 -1.55
C GLU A 310 34.80 -6.58 -2.75
N THR A 311 35.78 -7.46 -2.97
CA THR A 311 36.70 -7.39 -4.11
C THR A 311 35.96 -7.59 -5.43
N ARG A 312 35.01 -8.55 -5.49
CA ARG A 312 34.18 -8.79 -6.68
C ARG A 312 33.28 -7.60 -6.99
N VAL A 313 32.65 -7.02 -5.96
CA VAL A 313 31.86 -5.80 -6.06
C VAL A 313 32.69 -4.64 -6.59
N GLU A 314 33.90 -4.41 -6.07
CA GLU A 314 34.76 -3.30 -6.51
C GLU A 314 35.23 -3.48 -7.96
N ASN A 315 35.69 -4.68 -8.32
CA ASN A 315 36.06 -5.00 -9.69
C ASN A 315 34.92 -4.76 -10.68
N LEU A 316 33.69 -5.16 -10.31
CA LEU A 316 32.51 -4.96 -11.13
C LEU A 316 32.14 -3.47 -11.27
N LYS A 317 32.19 -2.69 -10.17
CA LYS A 317 31.97 -1.23 -10.20
C LYS A 317 32.95 -0.57 -11.16
N GLN A 318 34.23 -0.93 -11.11
CA GLN A 318 35.24 -0.35 -11.99
C GLN A 318 35.05 -0.78 -13.45
N ARG A 319 34.63 -2.02 -13.70
CA ARG A 319 34.25 -2.47 -15.05
C ARG A 319 33.10 -1.64 -15.62
N ILE A 320 32.02 -1.45 -14.85
CA ILE A 320 30.87 -0.64 -15.28
C ILE A 320 31.30 0.81 -15.55
N LYS A 321 32.12 1.40 -14.69
CA LYS A 321 32.66 2.74 -14.90
C LYS A 321 33.46 2.85 -16.20
N ASN A 322 34.30 1.87 -16.51
CA ASN A 322 35.13 1.88 -17.72
C ASN A 322 34.31 1.63 -19.00
N GLU A 323 33.34 0.71 -18.96
CA GLU A 323 32.56 0.32 -20.15
C GLU A 323 31.39 1.26 -20.44
N HIS A 324 30.71 1.73 -19.39
CA HIS A 324 29.48 2.51 -19.49
C HIS A 324 29.68 3.98 -19.11
N GLY A 325 30.72 4.32 -18.35
CA GLY A 325 30.91 5.66 -17.79
C GLY A 325 30.10 5.94 -16.52
N CYS A 326 29.25 5.00 -16.08
CA CYS A 326 28.45 5.16 -14.87
C CYS A 326 29.28 4.83 -13.62
N GLU A 327 29.26 5.72 -12.64
CA GLU A 327 29.82 5.46 -11.31
C GLU A 327 28.78 4.74 -10.44
N VAL A 328 29.04 3.47 -10.12
CA VAL A 328 28.20 2.66 -9.23
C VAL A 328 28.68 2.82 -7.78
N ILE A 329 27.77 3.14 -6.87
CA ILE A 329 28.07 3.45 -5.46
C ILE A 329 27.27 2.52 -4.56
N VAL A 330 27.94 1.77 -3.69
CA VAL A 330 27.31 0.84 -2.73
C VAL A 330 27.47 1.40 -1.32
N ASN A 331 26.38 1.49 -0.55
CA ASN A 331 26.45 1.99 0.84
C ASN A 331 25.22 1.56 1.69
N GLY A 332 25.30 1.78 3.00
CA GLY A 332 24.17 1.66 3.92
C GLY A 332 23.20 2.85 3.83
N ILE A 333 21.91 2.61 4.01
CA ILE A 333 20.87 3.66 4.00
C ILE A 333 20.99 4.58 5.20
N ILE A 334 21.11 4.03 6.41
CA ILE A 334 21.21 4.81 7.64
C ILE A 334 22.40 5.79 7.60
N PRO A 335 23.65 5.37 7.31
CA PRO A 335 24.76 6.32 7.21
C PRO A 335 24.59 7.33 6.07
N SER A 336 23.99 6.92 4.94
CA SER A 336 23.73 7.83 3.81
C SER A 336 22.73 8.93 4.18
N ILE A 337 21.59 8.56 4.78
CA ILE A 337 20.57 9.52 5.25
C ILE A 337 21.20 10.46 6.29
N LYS A 338 21.95 9.92 7.26
CA LYS A 338 22.63 10.72 8.29
C LYS A 338 23.58 11.76 7.69
N TYR A 339 24.32 11.40 6.64
CA TYR A 339 25.21 12.32 5.95
C TYR A 339 24.43 13.37 5.15
N TYR A 340 23.45 12.95 4.36
CA TYR A 340 22.63 13.85 3.55
C TYR A 340 21.81 14.84 4.39
N LEU A 341 21.35 14.44 5.57
CA LEU A 341 20.71 15.36 6.53
C LEU A 341 21.65 16.49 7.00
N ARG A 342 22.98 16.34 6.90
CA ARG A 342 23.93 17.44 7.20
C ARG A 342 24.02 18.47 6.07
N LEU A 343 23.55 18.11 4.87
CA LEU A 343 23.64 18.95 3.67
C LEU A 343 22.38 19.78 3.44
N VAL A 344 21.24 19.37 4.03
CA VAL A 344 19.99 20.13 3.96
C VAL A 344 20.01 21.29 4.96
N LYS A 345 19.37 22.41 4.62
CA LYS A 345 19.36 23.63 5.44
C LYS A 345 18.62 23.42 6.76
N THR A 346 17.50 22.69 6.71
CA THR A 346 16.63 22.46 7.88
C THR A 346 16.30 20.97 8.01
N PRO A 347 17.12 20.18 8.73
CA PRO A 347 16.93 18.74 8.84
C PRO A 347 15.58 18.33 9.44
N SER A 348 14.97 19.15 10.30
CA SER A 348 13.65 18.88 10.88
C SER A 348 12.53 18.81 9.83
N GLN A 349 12.64 19.49 8.68
CA GLN A 349 11.66 19.39 7.58
C GLN A 349 11.58 17.99 6.96
N PHE A 350 12.61 17.16 7.17
CA PHE A 350 12.60 15.77 6.72
C PHE A 350 11.44 14.99 7.33
N MET A 351 11.13 15.21 8.62
CA MET A 351 10.09 14.46 9.31
C MET A 351 8.72 14.70 8.70
N GLU A 352 8.41 15.96 8.38
CA GLU A 352 7.17 16.34 7.71
C GLU A 352 7.11 15.78 6.29
N THR A 353 8.19 15.94 5.52
CA THR A 353 8.28 15.46 4.14
C THR A 353 8.11 13.94 4.06
N TYR A 354 8.78 13.20 4.95
CA TYR A 354 8.66 11.74 5.05
C TYR A 354 7.26 11.30 5.47
N THR A 355 6.67 11.97 6.46
CA THR A 355 5.30 11.69 6.91
C THR A 355 4.28 11.91 5.80
N ASN A 356 4.43 12.97 5.00
CA ASN A 356 3.55 13.24 3.88
C ASN A 356 3.67 12.17 2.78
N ASN A 357 4.89 11.79 2.41
CA ASN A 357 5.11 10.72 1.44
C ASN A 357 4.56 9.36 1.92
N LEU A 358 4.66 9.05 3.22
CA LEU A 358 4.05 7.85 3.80
C LEU A 358 2.53 7.83 3.64
N LYS A 359 1.86 8.96 3.88
CA LYS A 359 0.40 9.07 3.76
C LYS A 359 -0.07 8.90 2.32
N GLU A 360 0.65 9.47 1.37
CA GLU A 360 0.25 9.46 -0.04
C GLU A 360 0.51 8.12 -0.73
N ASP A 361 1.49 7.36 -0.25
CA ASP A 361 1.87 6.09 -0.88
C ASP A 361 0.80 5.00 -0.72
N LYS A 362 0.52 4.29 -1.82
CA LYS A 362 -0.52 3.26 -1.88
C LYS A 362 -0.10 1.92 -1.27
N GLU A 363 1.21 1.65 -1.20
CA GLU A 363 1.76 0.41 -0.64
C GLU A 363 1.97 0.52 0.87
N VAL A 364 2.08 1.74 1.40
CA VAL A 364 2.16 2.00 2.82
C VAL A 364 0.80 1.72 3.47
N LYS A 365 0.68 0.54 4.05
CA LYS A 365 -0.49 0.12 4.85
C LYS A 365 -0.67 0.90 6.14
N GLU A 366 -1.88 0.83 6.68
CA GLU A 366 -2.26 1.46 7.95
C GLU A 366 -1.34 1.06 9.11
N GLU A 367 -0.94 -0.23 9.19
CA GLU A 367 0.00 -0.72 10.20
C GLU A 367 1.30 0.09 10.20
N HIS A 368 1.87 0.38 9.03
CA HIS A 368 3.10 1.17 8.92
C HIS A 368 2.89 2.62 9.40
N LEU A 369 1.71 3.19 9.16
CA LEU A 369 1.37 4.56 9.59
C LEU A 369 1.14 4.61 11.11
N ARG A 370 0.48 3.60 11.70
CA ARG A 370 0.30 3.50 13.16
C ARG A 370 1.64 3.32 13.87
N VAL A 371 2.54 2.48 13.34
CA VAL A 371 3.89 2.36 13.89
C VAL A 371 4.65 3.67 13.77
N TRP A 372 4.53 4.37 12.63
CA TRP A 372 5.15 5.69 12.47
C TRP A 372 4.62 6.71 13.49
N LEU A 373 3.31 6.80 13.67
CA LEU A 373 2.69 7.66 14.68
C LEU A 373 3.25 7.36 16.08
N GLY A 374 3.29 6.09 16.48
CA GLY A 374 3.84 5.69 17.78
C GLY A 374 5.36 5.91 17.92
N VAL A 375 6.09 6.06 16.81
CA VAL A 375 7.51 6.46 16.81
C VAL A 375 7.62 7.97 17.05
N ILE A 376 6.85 8.78 16.33
CA ILE A 376 6.96 10.24 16.39
C ILE A 376 6.34 10.86 17.65
N GLU A 377 5.36 10.20 18.28
CA GLU A 377 4.80 10.61 19.58
C GLU A 377 5.80 10.51 20.74
N LYS A 378 6.93 9.82 20.54
CA LYS A 378 8.00 9.68 21.55
C LYS A 378 9.09 10.75 21.43
N ILE A 379 8.98 11.63 20.43
CA ILE A 379 9.86 12.77 20.20
C ILE A 379 9.35 13.96 21.00
#